data_AF-A0AAV9NWT6-F1
#
_entry.id   AF-A0AAV9NWT6-F1
#
_cell.length_a   1.000
_cell.length_b   1.000
_cell.length_c   1.000
_cell.angle_alpha   90.00
_cell.angle_beta   90.00
_cell.angle_gamma   90.00
#
_symmetry.space_group_name_H-M   'P 1'
#
loop_
_entity.id
_entity.type
_entity.pdbx_description
1 polymer ?
#
loop_
_entity_poly.entity_id
_entity_poly.type
_entity_poly.pdbx_seq_one_letter_code
_entity_poly.pdbx_strand_id
1 'polypeptide(L)'
;MSDPQLAHLLHVLEARGIGLGRDDVAWAFQSPDTSEQLSAWIDEHLSPETLLTREELTFHEKHNTSSASDIATGPLLSDEDFESAISSLEASTASIEKQCKLLEAQKQALRKIQSRNASDRTHDSSSNGKSNRHAREKAQSEFEASELADSLQARLERASKQAEHSSTGILPMVERLLEKDNRLLDGLEKVLPKLTANATDAAELDEVERLCQALTVLSTQEIHARIDATYNAAIRDYSSQTNGSRKRQSSQSLESQRDSLRAELEELCREIDGLSTMAVEAQYRTAISRALQSAMSDNETEQAAWAEYMSSALQYLTVRLEATDETSRDIRAQRSALKTINAAFQAIQASSSDSKAAQNRAQSPVKQSQKGLKPLRLVQANLSESHDPVTQLLRQLDVKVTDSGDGSQFTGSLAASTKDKLEKLSSLATISERGIADQLAQSLAEADADMQTLLAAVFEHSPYGTVRLADQGATDGIEDLEQKTQILGEKMRGLNVEQIAKEVKKRQQVLLQG
;
A
#
# COMPACT_ATOMS: atom_id res chain seq x y z
N MET A 1 -19.92 35.88 -61.71
CA MET A 1 -19.25 34.62 -61.34
C MET A 1 -20.33 33.72 -60.76
N SER A 2 -20.50 32.53 -61.29
CA SER A 2 -21.61 31.63 -60.95
C SER A 2 -21.32 30.91 -59.64
N ASP A 3 -22.05 31.24 -58.59
CA ASP A 3 -21.92 30.58 -57.29
C ASP A 3 -22.38 29.11 -57.36
N PRO A 4 -21.57 28.15 -56.87
CA PRO A 4 -21.91 26.73 -56.90
C PRO A 4 -23.15 26.41 -56.04
N GLN A 5 -23.39 27.18 -54.99
CA GLN A 5 -24.55 27.02 -54.09
C GLN A 5 -25.87 27.46 -54.72
N LEU A 6 -25.85 28.48 -55.59
CA LEU A 6 -27.03 28.86 -56.38
C LEU A 6 -27.41 27.77 -57.37
N ALA A 7 -26.42 27.11 -57.98
CA ALA A 7 -26.68 25.98 -58.90
C ALA A 7 -27.23 24.76 -58.16
N HIS A 8 -26.74 24.48 -56.95
CA HIS A 8 -27.24 23.38 -56.11
C HIS A 8 -28.69 23.60 -55.67
N LEU A 9 -29.03 24.81 -55.21
CA LEU A 9 -30.40 25.16 -54.83
C LEU A 9 -31.37 25.04 -56.01
N LEU A 10 -30.99 25.52 -57.19
CA LEU A 10 -31.83 25.41 -58.39
C LEU A 10 -32.05 23.94 -58.80
N HIS A 11 -31.03 23.09 -58.68
CA HIS A 11 -31.17 21.67 -58.97
C HIS A 11 -32.16 20.96 -58.01
N VAL A 12 -32.11 21.28 -56.72
CA VAL A 12 -33.02 20.70 -55.72
C VAL A 12 -34.46 21.19 -55.90
N LEU A 13 -34.65 22.47 -56.23
CA LEU A 13 -35.97 23.04 -56.51
C LEU A 13 -36.60 22.41 -57.76
N GLU A 14 -35.81 22.23 -58.82
CA GLU A 14 -36.26 21.58 -60.06
C GLU A 14 -36.61 20.10 -59.83
N ALA A 15 -35.79 19.36 -59.06
CA ALA A 15 -36.04 17.96 -58.73
C ALA A 15 -37.36 17.74 -57.94
N ARG A 16 -37.84 18.76 -57.22
CA ARG A 16 -39.08 18.73 -56.43
C ARG A 16 -40.28 19.39 -57.12
N GLY A 17 -40.12 19.87 -58.35
CA GLY A 17 -41.20 20.50 -59.12
C GLY A 17 -41.68 21.82 -58.53
N ILE A 18 -40.81 22.53 -57.79
CA ILE A 18 -41.13 23.82 -57.20
C ILE A 18 -40.82 24.91 -58.24
N GLY A 19 -41.84 25.65 -58.69
CA GLY A 19 -41.77 26.59 -59.80
C GLY A 19 -41.10 27.94 -59.48
N LEU A 20 -39.93 27.93 -58.84
CA LEU A 20 -39.10 29.13 -58.62
C LEU A 20 -37.98 29.18 -59.67
N GLY A 21 -37.89 30.30 -60.39
CA GLY A 21 -36.92 30.49 -61.48
C GLY A 21 -35.56 30.99 -61.00
N ARG A 22 -34.55 30.89 -61.88
CA ARG A 22 -33.20 31.42 -61.63
C ARG A 22 -33.20 32.90 -61.24
N ASP A 23 -34.10 33.68 -61.82
CA ASP A 23 -34.18 35.13 -61.59
C ASP A 23 -34.78 35.47 -60.21
N ASP A 24 -35.66 34.62 -59.66
CA ASP A 24 -36.28 34.81 -58.34
C ASP A 24 -35.28 34.53 -57.21
N VAL A 25 -34.44 33.51 -57.40
CA VAL A 25 -33.43 33.09 -56.41
C VAL A 25 -32.16 33.94 -56.52
N ALA A 26 -31.83 34.43 -57.71
CA ALA A 26 -30.64 35.25 -57.92
C ALA A 26 -30.67 36.59 -57.16
N TRP A 27 -31.84 37.14 -56.84
CA TRP A 27 -31.93 38.36 -56.04
C TRP A 27 -31.47 38.14 -54.58
N ALA A 28 -31.74 36.96 -54.02
CA ALA A 28 -31.33 36.62 -52.65
C ALA A 28 -29.81 36.44 -52.50
N PHE A 29 -29.11 36.09 -53.59
CA PHE A 29 -27.64 35.97 -53.62
C PHE A 29 -26.92 37.28 -54.01
N GLN A 30 -27.64 38.35 -54.36
CA GLN A 30 -27.03 39.64 -54.71
C GLN A 30 -26.73 40.53 -53.49
N SER A 31 -27.34 40.24 -52.34
CA SER A 31 -27.11 40.94 -51.07
C SER A 31 -26.07 40.19 -50.22
N PRO A 32 -24.95 40.80 -49.80
CA PRO A 32 -23.84 40.09 -49.16
C PRO A 32 -24.19 39.49 -47.79
N ASP A 33 -25.03 40.16 -46.99
CA ASP A 33 -25.50 39.62 -45.70
C ASP A 33 -26.43 38.42 -45.87
N THR A 34 -27.20 38.42 -46.95
CA THR A 34 -28.21 37.41 -47.24
C THR A 34 -27.61 36.22 -47.97
N SER A 35 -26.56 36.42 -48.77
CA SER A 35 -25.83 35.33 -49.44
C SER A 35 -25.09 34.45 -48.44
N GLU A 36 -24.50 35.01 -47.39
CA GLU A 36 -23.76 34.22 -46.39
C GLU A 36 -24.73 33.40 -45.51
N GLN A 37 -25.82 34.01 -45.05
CA GLN A 37 -26.89 33.30 -44.32
C GLN A 37 -27.58 32.24 -45.17
N LEU A 38 -27.83 32.53 -46.44
CA LEU A 38 -28.47 31.58 -47.35
C LEU A 38 -27.52 30.45 -47.72
N SER A 39 -26.21 30.71 -47.85
CA SER A 39 -25.21 29.66 -48.05
C SER A 39 -25.11 28.72 -46.86
N ALA A 40 -25.09 29.25 -45.64
CA ALA A 40 -25.10 28.46 -44.42
C ALA A 40 -26.40 27.64 -44.28
N TRP A 41 -27.55 28.24 -44.61
CA TRP A 41 -28.84 27.56 -44.59
C TRP A 41 -28.96 26.45 -45.65
N ILE A 42 -28.38 26.65 -46.84
CA ILE A 42 -28.33 25.62 -47.89
C ILE A 42 -27.43 24.46 -47.46
N ASP A 43 -26.26 24.75 -46.88
CA ASP A 43 -25.35 23.70 -46.41
C ASP A 43 -25.92 22.94 -45.20
N GLU A 44 -26.70 23.60 -44.33
CA GLU A 44 -27.34 23.00 -43.16
C GLU A 44 -28.59 22.15 -43.51
N HIS A 45 -29.46 22.64 -44.42
CA HIS A 45 -30.78 22.04 -44.65
C HIS A 45 -31.00 21.43 -46.05
N LEU A 46 -30.08 21.64 -47.00
CA LEU A 46 -30.13 21.03 -48.34
C LEU A 46 -28.97 20.06 -48.60
N SER A 47 -28.47 19.45 -47.53
CA SER A 47 -27.53 18.33 -47.58
C SER A 47 -28.25 17.02 -47.94
N PRO A 48 -27.60 16.07 -48.61
CA PRO A 48 -28.22 14.81 -49.05
C PRO A 48 -28.78 13.94 -47.91
N GLU A 49 -28.43 14.21 -46.65
CA GLU A 49 -28.93 13.52 -45.47
C GLU A 49 -30.23 14.12 -44.89
N THR A 50 -30.55 15.37 -45.21
CA THR A 50 -31.72 16.10 -44.68
C THR A 50 -32.89 16.19 -45.68
N LEU A 51 -32.63 15.87 -46.95
CA LEU A 51 -33.63 15.86 -48.02
C LEU A 51 -34.34 14.50 -48.11
N LEU A 52 -35.62 14.46 -47.72
CA LEU A 52 -36.48 13.28 -47.92
C LEU A 52 -36.47 12.84 -49.38
N THR A 53 -36.28 11.55 -49.62
CA THR A 53 -36.27 10.97 -50.95
C THR A 53 -37.68 10.93 -51.55
N ARG A 54 -37.79 10.90 -52.89
CA ARG A 54 -39.08 10.95 -53.60
C ARG A 54 -40.02 9.81 -53.20
N GLU A 55 -39.48 8.65 -52.83
CA GLU A 55 -40.25 7.50 -52.39
C GLU A 55 -40.91 7.73 -51.01
N GLU A 56 -40.19 8.35 -50.07
CA GLU A 56 -40.68 8.66 -48.72
C GLU A 56 -41.82 9.68 -48.74
N LEU A 57 -41.75 10.70 -49.60
CA LEU A 57 -42.82 11.70 -49.73
C LEU A 57 -44.14 11.07 -50.21
N THR A 58 -44.07 10.17 -51.20
CA THR A 58 -45.26 9.47 -51.71
C THR A 58 -45.89 8.49 -50.70
N PHE A 59 -45.11 8.01 -49.73
CA PHE A 59 -45.59 7.16 -48.66
C PHE A 59 -46.44 7.95 -47.65
N HIS A 60 -45.99 9.16 -47.29
CA HIS A 60 -46.70 10.03 -46.34
C HIS A 60 -48.03 10.57 -46.89
N GLU A 61 -48.09 10.92 -48.19
CA GLU A 61 -49.34 11.40 -48.80
C GLU A 61 -50.43 10.32 -48.85
N LYS A 62 -50.05 9.04 -48.96
CA LYS A 62 -51.02 7.93 -49.04
C LYS A 62 -51.70 7.55 -47.73
N HIS A 63 -51.20 8.01 -46.57
CA HIS A 63 -51.66 7.54 -45.26
C HIS A 63 -52.40 8.59 -44.41
N ASN A 64 -52.82 9.71 -45.00
CA ASN A 64 -53.54 10.74 -44.24
C ASN A 64 -55.05 10.43 -44.13
N THR A 65 -55.46 9.80 -43.01
CA THR A 65 -56.85 9.48 -42.69
C THR A 65 -57.56 10.66 -42.01
N SER A 66 -58.46 11.34 -42.71
CA SER A 66 -59.38 12.34 -42.16
C SER A 66 -60.83 11.93 -42.37
N SER A 67 -61.50 11.51 -41.29
CA SER A 67 -62.91 11.15 -41.22
C SER A 67 -63.74 12.29 -40.63
N ALA A 68 -64.66 12.87 -41.41
CA ALA A 68 -65.90 13.52 -40.92
C ALA A 68 -66.74 14.07 -42.08
N SER A 69 -67.95 13.52 -42.32
CA SER A 69 -69.15 14.34 -42.51
C SER A 69 -70.44 13.50 -42.40
N ASP A 70 -71.52 14.21 -42.07
CA ASP A 70 -72.94 13.95 -42.37
C ASP A 70 -73.86 13.52 -41.22
N ILE A 71 -74.51 14.53 -40.62
CA ILE A 71 -75.84 14.40 -40.00
C ILE A 71 -76.75 15.42 -40.71
N ALA A 72 -77.75 14.91 -41.41
CA ALA A 72 -78.86 15.70 -41.95
C ALA A 72 -80.17 15.24 -41.32
N THR A 73 -80.89 16.19 -40.74
CA THR A 73 -82.18 16.08 -40.08
C THR A 73 -83.35 16.10 -41.07
N GLY A 74 -84.45 15.39 -40.73
CA GLY A 74 -85.76 15.43 -41.38
C GLY A 74 -86.92 15.65 -40.38
N PRO A 75 -88.14 15.97 -40.82
CA PRO A 75 -88.94 17.08 -40.26
C PRO A 75 -90.25 16.74 -39.51
N LEU A 76 -90.57 17.63 -38.56
CA LEU A 76 -91.83 18.11 -37.94
C LEU A 76 -93.09 17.19 -37.87
N LEU A 77 -93.44 16.85 -36.61
CA LEU A 77 -94.52 16.00 -36.09
C LEU A 77 -95.89 16.71 -35.95
N SER A 78 -97.00 15.94 -35.95
CA SER A 78 -98.41 16.36 -35.80
C SER A 78 -98.83 16.56 -34.31
N ASP A 79 -99.93 17.28 -34.03
CA ASP A 79 -100.46 17.51 -32.65
C ASP A 79 -100.78 16.21 -31.88
N GLU A 80 -101.18 15.16 -32.58
CA GLU A 80 -101.40 13.83 -31.98
C GLU A 80 -100.06 13.15 -31.62
N ASP A 81 -98.99 13.43 -32.36
CA ASP A 81 -97.64 13.01 -32.00
C ASP A 81 -97.11 13.80 -30.80
N PHE A 82 -97.54 15.05 -30.60
CA PHE A 82 -97.18 15.83 -29.41
C PHE A 82 -97.81 15.25 -28.15
N GLU A 83 -99.09 14.87 -28.16
CA GLU A 83 -99.72 14.21 -27.00
C GLU A 83 -99.12 12.83 -26.71
N SER A 84 -98.87 12.04 -27.77
CA SER A 84 -98.16 10.75 -27.66
C SER A 84 -96.74 10.93 -27.12
N ALA A 85 -96.00 11.94 -27.60
CA ALA A 85 -94.66 12.26 -27.15
C ALA A 85 -94.66 12.76 -25.71
N ILE A 86 -95.65 13.53 -25.28
CA ILE A 86 -95.79 13.99 -23.88
C ILE A 86 -96.06 12.79 -22.96
N SER A 87 -97.01 11.92 -23.29
CA SER A 87 -97.29 10.73 -22.48
C SER A 87 -96.11 9.76 -22.45
N SER A 88 -95.43 9.57 -23.57
CA SER A 88 -94.19 8.78 -23.66
C SER A 88 -93.04 9.44 -22.88
N LEU A 89 -92.95 10.76 -22.88
CA LEU A 89 -91.96 11.51 -22.12
C LEU A 89 -92.23 11.43 -20.63
N GLU A 90 -93.48 11.53 -20.18
CA GLU A 90 -93.87 11.36 -18.78
C GLU A 90 -93.61 9.92 -18.30
N ALA A 91 -93.96 8.92 -19.11
CA ALA A 91 -93.65 7.52 -18.81
C ALA A 91 -92.13 7.27 -18.76
N SER A 92 -91.36 7.87 -19.68
CA SER A 92 -89.90 7.82 -19.68
C SER A 92 -89.32 8.52 -18.46
N THR A 93 -89.84 9.69 -18.10
CA THR A 93 -89.38 10.48 -16.94
C THR A 93 -89.67 9.74 -15.63
N ALA A 94 -90.84 9.12 -15.50
CA ALA A 94 -91.18 8.28 -14.34
C ALA A 94 -90.30 7.02 -14.26
N SER A 95 -89.92 6.44 -15.41
CA SER A 95 -88.99 5.31 -15.47
C SER A 95 -87.56 5.73 -15.11
N ILE A 96 -87.10 6.88 -15.59
CA ILE A 96 -85.81 7.48 -15.25
C ILE A 96 -85.75 7.82 -13.76
N GLU A 97 -86.80 8.38 -13.17
CA GLU A 97 -86.82 8.70 -11.75
C GLU A 97 -86.71 7.44 -10.87
N LYS A 98 -87.37 6.34 -11.28
CA LYS A 98 -87.22 5.03 -10.63
C LYS A 98 -85.79 4.50 -10.76
N GLN A 99 -85.17 4.65 -11.93
CA GLN A 99 -83.77 4.26 -12.15
C GLN A 99 -82.81 5.13 -11.32
N CYS A 100 -83.02 6.43 -11.22
CA CYS A 100 -82.24 7.33 -10.38
C CYS A 100 -82.32 6.94 -8.90
N LYS A 101 -83.53 6.64 -8.38
CA LYS A 101 -83.72 6.16 -7.02
C LYS A 101 -83.01 4.82 -6.76
N LEU A 102 -83.04 3.91 -7.73
CA LEU A 102 -82.31 2.63 -7.64
C LEU A 102 -80.79 2.83 -7.66
N LEU A 103 -80.27 3.69 -8.55
CA LEU A 103 -78.85 4.01 -8.62
C LEU A 103 -78.36 4.72 -7.36
N GLU A 104 -79.19 5.57 -6.76
CA GLU A 104 -78.87 6.24 -5.50
C GLU A 104 -78.81 5.24 -4.34
N ALA A 105 -79.75 4.29 -4.28
CA ALA A 105 -79.69 3.19 -3.32
C ALA A 105 -78.45 2.29 -3.52
N GLN A 106 -78.09 1.97 -4.78
CA GLN A 106 -76.88 1.22 -5.11
C GLN A 106 -75.61 1.99 -4.73
N LYS A 107 -75.55 3.30 -4.99
CA LYS A 107 -74.44 4.19 -4.59
C LYS A 107 -74.27 4.23 -3.08
N GLN A 108 -75.36 4.29 -2.32
CA GLN A 108 -75.30 4.24 -0.85
C GLN A 108 -74.83 2.87 -0.34
N ALA A 109 -75.26 1.76 -0.96
CA ALA A 109 -74.79 0.42 -0.63
C ALA A 109 -73.28 0.26 -0.92
N LEU A 110 -72.81 0.74 -2.07
CA LEU A 110 -71.39 0.71 -2.43
C LEU A 110 -70.53 1.56 -1.48
N ARG A 111 -71.01 2.75 -1.08
CA ARG A 111 -70.31 3.58 -0.08
C ARG A 111 -70.17 2.88 1.27
N LYS A 112 -71.19 2.15 1.72
CA LYS A 112 -71.14 1.34 2.96
C LYS A 112 -70.17 0.17 2.86
N ILE A 113 -70.09 -0.48 1.70
CA ILE A 113 -69.11 -1.55 1.44
C ILE A 113 -67.69 -0.97 1.39
N GLN A 114 -67.51 0.19 0.75
CA GLN A 114 -66.23 0.87 0.63
C GLN A 114 -65.70 1.31 2.00
N SER A 115 -66.54 1.88 2.88
CA SER A 115 -66.13 2.28 4.22
C SER A 115 -65.75 1.07 5.09
N ARG A 116 -66.43 -0.07 4.92
CA ARG A 116 -66.12 -1.31 5.66
C ARG A 116 -64.85 -1.98 5.16
N ASN A 117 -64.58 -1.95 3.85
CA ASN A 117 -63.35 -2.48 3.28
C ASN A 117 -62.13 -1.57 3.52
N ALA A 118 -62.33 -0.26 3.67
CA ALA A 118 -61.25 0.69 3.96
C ALA A 118 -60.64 0.45 5.35
N SER A 119 -61.44 0.14 6.38
CA SER A 119 -60.93 -0.14 7.73
C SER A 119 -60.23 -1.50 7.86
N ASP A 120 -60.71 -2.52 7.13
CA ASP A 120 -60.19 -3.89 7.21
C ASP A 120 -58.89 -4.05 6.40
N ARG A 121 -58.79 -3.39 5.24
CA ARG A 121 -57.59 -3.47 4.37
C ARG A 121 -56.38 -2.76 4.95
N THR A 122 -56.52 -1.68 5.72
CA THR A 122 -55.37 -0.90 6.22
C THR A 122 -54.61 -1.60 7.36
N HIS A 123 -55.30 -2.38 8.19
CA HIS A 123 -54.69 -3.04 9.33
C HIS A 123 -53.94 -4.33 8.92
N ASP A 124 -54.56 -5.14 8.07
CA ASP A 124 -54.01 -6.46 7.73
C ASP A 124 -52.95 -6.42 6.61
N SER A 125 -53.10 -5.51 5.64
CA SER A 125 -52.11 -5.36 4.55
C SER A 125 -50.82 -4.67 4.99
N SER A 126 -50.89 -3.74 5.96
CA SER A 126 -49.70 -3.03 6.44
C SER A 126 -48.85 -3.88 7.39
N SER A 127 -49.47 -4.74 8.21
CA SER A 127 -48.77 -5.68 9.10
C SER A 127 -48.13 -6.84 8.32
N ASN A 128 -48.89 -7.50 7.43
CA ASN A 128 -48.35 -8.58 6.59
C ASN A 128 -47.34 -8.07 5.57
N GLY A 129 -47.53 -6.87 5.02
CA GLY A 129 -46.55 -6.23 4.14
C GLY A 129 -45.21 -5.96 4.82
N LYS A 130 -45.23 -5.46 6.07
CA LYS A 130 -44.02 -5.26 6.88
C LYS A 130 -43.36 -6.58 7.26
N SER A 131 -44.13 -7.57 7.71
CA SER A 131 -43.61 -8.90 8.08
C SER A 131 -42.96 -9.61 6.89
N ASN A 132 -43.61 -9.61 5.72
CA ASN A 132 -43.05 -10.23 4.52
C ASN A 132 -41.81 -9.47 3.99
N ARG A 133 -41.80 -8.13 4.12
CA ARG A 133 -40.61 -7.33 3.82
C ARG A 133 -39.45 -7.67 4.76
N HIS A 134 -39.68 -7.75 6.07
CA HIS A 134 -38.65 -8.15 7.04
C HIS A 134 -38.19 -9.60 6.84
N ALA A 135 -39.08 -10.50 6.45
CA ALA A 135 -38.70 -11.89 6.13
C ALA A 135 -37.80 -11.95 4.89
N ARG A 136 -38.11 -11.15 3.85
CA ARG A 136 -37.28 -11.02 2.65
C ARG A 136 -35.92 -10.38 2.95
N GLU A 137 -35.92 -9.28 3.71
CA GLU A 137 -34.69 -8.61 4.16
C GLU A 137 -33.83 -9.55 5.00
N LYS A 138 -34.43 -10.31 5.94
CA LYS A 138 -33.72 -11.32 6.73
C LYS A 138 -33.15 -12.43 5.85
N ALA A 139 -33.94 -12.98 4.92
CA ALA A 139 -33.48 -14.03 4.02
C ALA A 139 -32.36 -13.54 3.10
N GLN A 140 -32.43 -12.30 2.63
CA GLN A 140 -31.39 -11.66 1.84
C GLN A 140 -30.10 -11.47 2.67
N SER A 141 -30.19 -10.90 3.88
CA SER A 141 -29.02 -10.76 4.75
C SER A 141 -28.42 -12.11 5.16
N GLU A 142 -29.23 -13.15 5.32
CA GLU A 142 -28.77 -14.50 5.63
C GLU A 142 -28.06 -15.15 4.43
N PHE A 143 -28.55 -14.91 3.21
CA PHE A 143 -27.89 -15.31 1.98
C PHE A 143 -26.54 -14.59 1.81
N GLU A 144 -26.52 -13.27 1.94
CA GLU A 144 -25.29 -12.46 1.87
C GLU A 144 -24.29 -12.87 2.96
N ALA A 145 -24.76 -13.16 4.19
CA ALA A 145 -23.90 -13.65 5.27
C ALA A 145 -23.33 -15.05 4.98
N SER A 146 -24.11 -15.95 4.37
CA SER A 146 -23.63 -17.28 3.95
C SER A 146 -22.59 -17.17 2.84
N GLU A 147 -22.83 -16.33 1.84
CA GLU A 147 -21.89 -16.11 0.73
C GLU A 147 -20.56 -15.51 1.24
N LEU A 148 -20.64 -14.53 2.14
CA LEU A 148 -19.45 -13.96 2.79
C LEU A 148 -18.72 -15.00 3.65
N ALA A 149 -19.44 -15.85 4.38
CA ALA A 149 -18.84 -16.92 5.17
C ALA A 149 -18.13 -17.95 4.28
N ASP A 150 -18.76 -18.39 3.19
CA ASP A 150 -18.15 -19.32 2.22
C ASP A 150 -16.93 -18.70 1.54
N SER A 151 -16.99 -17.42 1.17
CA SER A 151 -15.85 -16.69 0.62
C SER A 151 -14.69 -16.58 1.61
N LEU A 152 -14.98 -16.35 2.89
CA LEU A 152 -13.99 -16.26 3.96
C LEU A 152 -13.37 -17.61 4.24
N GLN A 153 -14.17 -18.69 4.31
CA GLN A 153 -13.70 -20.07 4.41
C GLN A 153 -12.73 -20.39 3.27
N ALA A 154 -13.09 -20.10 2.02
CA ALA A 154 -12.24 -20.36 0.86
C ALA A 154 -10.92 -19.55 0.90
N ARG A 155 -10.99 -18.29 1.31
CA ARG A 155 -9.79 -17.45 1.50
C ARG A 155 -8.89 -17.97 2.61
N LEU A 156 -9.49 -18.40 3.72
CA LEU A 156 -8.77 -18.94 4.88
C LEU A 156 -8.10 -20.27 4.55
N GLU A 157 -8.78 -21.16 3.83
CA GLU A 157 -8.21 -22.41 3.34
C GLU A 157 -7.05 -22.17 2.37
N ARG A 158 -7.19 -21.19 1.46
CA ARG A 158 -6.11 -20.81 0.54
C ARG A 158 -4.91 -20.24 1.31
N ALA A 159 -5.14 -19.33 2.25
CA ALA A 159 -4.09 -18.75 3.08
C ALA A 159 -3.42 -19.80 3.97
N SER A 160 -4.19 -20.74 4.53
CA SER A 160 -3.68 -21.87 5.30
C SER A 160 -2.81 -22.79 4.44
N LYS A 161 -3.29 -23.21 3.26
CA LYS A 161 -2.50 -24.02 2.31
C LYS A 161 -1.22 -23.30 1.88
N GLN A 162 -1.27 -21.99 1.65
CA GLN A 162 -0.08 -21.20 1.34
C GLN A 162 0.90 -21.17 2.52
N ALA A 163 0.42 -20.96 3.75
CA ALA A 163 1.27 -20.98 4.94
C ALA A 163 1.88 -22.36 5.21
N GLU A 164 1.15 -23.46 4.96
CA GLU A 164 1.67 -24.83 5.00
C GLU A 164 2.76 -25.06 3.95
N HIS A 165 2.54 -24.58 2.72
CA HIS A 165 3.53 -24.68 1.65
C HIS A 165 4.81 -23.90 1.98
N SER A 166 4.67 -22.66 2.44
CA SER A 166 5.80 -21.86 2.91
C SER A 166 6.51 -22.55 4.08
N SER A 167 5.77 -23.09 5.04
CA SER A 167 6.33 -23.80 6.20
C SER A 167 7.12 -25.06 5.83
N THR A 168 6.65 -25.83 4.85
CA THR A 168 7.37 -27.04 4.38
C THR A 168 8.57 -26.68 3.51
N GLY A 169 8.55 -25.52 2.85
CA GLY A 169 9.69 -24.99 2.08
C GLY A 169 10.85 -24.45 2.92
N ILE A 170 10.63 -24.08 4.20
CA ILE A 170 11.70 -23.55 5.06
C ILE A 170 12.79 -24.59 5.32
N LEU A 171 12.43 -25.84 5.64
CA LEU A 171 13.40 -26.88 5.99
C LEU A 171 14.44 -27.10 4.88
N PRO A 172 14.08 -27.40 3.62
CA PRO A 172 15.07 -27.58 2.56
C PRO A 172 15.83 -26.29 2.24
N MET A 173 15.23 -25.11 2.44
CA MET A 173 15.92 -23.83 2.28
C MET A 173 17.01 -23.65 3.34
N VAL A 174 16.69 -23.93 4.61
CA VAL A 174 17.62 -23.87 5.74
C VAL A 174 18.73 -24.91 5.58
N GLU A 175 18.41 -26.14 5.19
CA GLU A 175 19.41 -27.19 4.93
C GLU A 175 20.42 -26.75 3.86
N ARG A 176 19.94 -26.22 2.73
CA ARG A 176 20.82 -25.71 1.66
C ARG A 176 21.63 -24.49 2.09
N LEU A 177 21.10 -23.68 3.00
CA LEU A 177 21.84 -22.54 3.55
C LEU A 177 22.94 -23.01 4.48
N LEU A 178 22.62 -23.88 5.44
CA LEU A 178 23.59 -24.46 6.37
C LEU A 178 24.67 -25.26 5.63
N GLU A 179 24.36 -25.91 4.51
CA GLU A 179 25.38 -26.54 3.67
C GLU A 179 26.36 -25.51 3.08
N LYS A 180 25.88 -24.34 2.64
CA LYS A 180 26.75 -23.25 2.18
C LYS A 180 27.56 -22.66 3.32
N ASP A 181 26.96 -22.53 4.50
CA ASP A 181 27.62 -22.05 5.72
C ASP A 181 28.77 -22.98 6.10
N ASN A 182 28.53 -24.29 6.11
CA ASN A 182 29.55 -25.30 6.37
C ASN A 182 30.70 -25.23 5.37
N ARG A 183 30.42 -25.03 4.07
CA ARG A 183 31.48 -24.85 3.07
C ARG A 183 32.32 -23.59 3.31
N LEU A 184 31.71 -22.52 3.83
CA LEU A 184 32.45 -21.32 4.22
C LEU A 184 33.28 -21.57 5.48
N LEU A 185 32.73 -22.28 6.47
CA LEU A 185 33.46 -22.67 7.69
C LEU A 185 34.65 -23.58 7.37
N ASP A 186 34.49 -24.58 6.49
CA ASP A 186 35.59 -25.41 5.98
C ASP A 186 36.68 -24.55 5.28
N GLY A 187 36.26 -23.48 4.61
CA GLY A 187 37.16 -22.50 4.01
C GLY A 187 37.92 -21.70 5.07
N LEU A 188 37.26 -21.28 6.14
CA LEU A 188 37.86 -20.55 7.26
C LEU A 188 38.83 -21.44 8.06
N GLU A 189 38.51 -22.71 8.26
CA GLU A 189 39.40 -23.68 8.94
C GLU A 189 40.74 -23.81 8.22
N LYS A 190 40.73 -23.82 6.88
CA LYS A 190 41.95 -23.85 6.06
C LYS A 190 42.80 -22.58 6.18
N VAL A 191 42.18 -21.45 6.55
CA VAL A 191 42.87 -20.16 6.73
C VAL A 191 43.39 -19.99 8.16
N LEU A 192 42.78 -20.65 9.16
CA LEU A 192 43.20 -20.64 10.56
C LEU A 192 44.71 -20.81 10.80
N PRO A 193 45.43 -21.78 10.19
CA PRO A 193 46.86 -21.95 10.43
C PRO A 193 47.71 -20.73 9.99
N LYS A 194 47.21 -19.92 9.05
CA LYS A 194 47.89 -18.67 8.64
C LYS A 194 47.86 -17.61 9.73
N LEU A 195 46.94 -17.70 10.69
CA LEU A 195 46.84 -16.76 11.80
C LEU A 195 47.74 -17.13 13.00
N THR A 196 48.35 -18.32 13.02
CA THR A 196 49.07 -18.84 14.20
C THR A 196 50.60 -18.84 14.08
N ALA A 197 51.18 -18.34 12.98
CA ALA A 197 52.59 -18.57 12.63
C ALA A 197 53.63 -17.74 13.43
N ASN A 198 53.22 -16.78 14.27
CA ASN A 198 54.12 -15.76 14.84
C ASN A 198 55.13 -16.26 15.89
N ALA A 199 55.00 -17.49 16.39
CA ALA A 199 55.91 -18.02 17.40
C ALA A 199 57.29 -18.39 16.84
N THR A 200 57.41 -18.55 15.51
CA THR A 200 58.64 -18.97 14.84
C THR A 200 59.59 -17.79 14.62
N ASP A 201 59.06 -16.59 14.37
CA ASP A 201 59.83 -15.41 13.96
C ASP A 201 60.76 -14.85 15.06
N ALA A 202 60.35 -14.96 16.34
CA ALA A 202 61.19 -14.52 17.46
C ALA A 202 62.43 -15.41 17.67
N ALA A 203 62.29 -16.72 17.42
CA ALA A 203 63.40 -17.66 17.52
C ALA A 203 64.41 -17.47 16.38
N GLU A 204 63.95 -17.00 15.21
CA GLU A 204 64.82 -16.70 14.07
C GLU A 204 65.71 -15.47 14.32
N LEU A 205 65.22 -14.45 15.03
CA LEU A 205 66.02 -13.29 15.45
C LEU A 205 67.19 -13.67 16.36
N ASP A 206 66.91 -14.48 17.38
CA ASP A 206 67.94 -14.96 18.33
C ASP A 206 68.97 -15.84 17.62
N GLU A 207 68.54 -16.66 16.66
CA GLU A 207 69.43 -17.50 15.85
C GLU A 207 70.33 -16.65 14.94
N VAL A 208 69.79 -15.61 14.29
CA VAL A 208 70.59 -14.66 13.49
C VAL A 208 71.64 -13.97 14.34
N GLU A 209 71.28 -13.55 15.56
CA GLU A 209 72.22 -12.93 16.50
C GLU A 209 73.35 -13.90 16.88
N ARG A 210 73.01 -15.15 17.21
CA ARG A 210 73.97 -16.21 17.54
C ARG A 210 74.92 -16.50 16.37
N LEU A 211 74.39 -16.59 15.15
CA LEU A 211 75.18 -16.84 13.94
C LEU A 211 76.10 -15.66 13.61
N CYS A 212 75.65 -14.42 13.77
CA CYS A 212 76.50 -13.24 13.57
C CYS A 212 77.64 -13.19 14.59
N GLN A 213 77.38 -13.50 15.86
CA GLN A 213 78.44 -13.60 16.88
C GLN A 213 79.48 -14.68 16.54
N ALA A 214 79.02 -15.86 16.09
CA ALA A 214 79.91 -16.93 15.65
C ALA A 214 80.75 -16.51 14.42
N LEU A 215 80.14 -15.82 13.45
CA LEU A 215 80.83 -15.32 12.27
C LEU A 215 81.92 -14.31 12.64
N THR A 216 81.64 -13.39 13.57
CA THR A 216 82.65 -12.47 14.10
C THR A 216 83.85 -13.23 14.65
N VAL A 217 83.62 -14.17 15.59
CA VAL A 217 84.70 -14.94 16.22
C VAL A 217 85.53 -15.71 15.18
N LEU A 218 84.88 -16.35 14.21
CA LEU A 218 85.58 -17.07 13.14
C LEU A 218 86.38 -16.13 12.23
N SER A 219 85.84 -14.97 11.87
CA SER A 219 86.52 -13.98 11.04
C SER A 219 87.75 -13.39 11.73
N THR A 220 87.64 -13.09 13.02
CA THR A 220 88.76 -12.66 13.88
C THR A 220 89.86 -13.71 13.91
N GLN A 221 89.50 -14.98 14.19
CA GLN A 221 90.44 -16.08 14.21
C GLN A 221 91.13 -16.30 12.86
N GLU A 222 90.39 -16.16 11.75
CA GLU A 222 90.95 -16.25 10.41
C GLU A 222 91.96 -15.13 10.14
N ILE A 223 91.64 -13.89 10.48
CA ILE A 223 92.53 -12.74 10.30
C ILE A 223 93.80 -12.94 11.14
N HIS A 224 93.69 -13.33 12.41
CA HIS A 224 94.85 -13.65 13.24
C HIS A 224 95.69 -14.78 12.65
N ALA A 225 95.06 -15.88 12.22
CA ALA A 225 95.78 -16.99 11.60
C ALA A 225 96.53 -16.58 10.32
N ARG A 226 95.96 -15.67 9.52
CA ARG A 226 96.62 -15.09 8.33
C ARG A 226 97.79 -14.18 8.72
N ILE A 227 97.66 -13.35 9.75
CA ILE A 227 98.74 -12.51 10.27
C ILE A 227 99.87 -13.38 10.82
N ASP A 228 99.56 -14.41 11.60
CA ASP A 228 100.54 -15.36 12.13
C ASP A 228 101.25 -16.13 11.02
N ALA A 229 100.51 -16.58 10.00
CA ALA A 229 101.09 -17.28 8.85
C ALA A 229 102.06 -16.37 8.06
N THR A 230 101.68 -15.11 7.81
CA THR A 230 102.51 -14.14 7.08
C THR A 230 103.73 -13.72 7.91
N TYR A 231 103.57 -13.49 9.21
CA TYR A 231 104.67 -13.19 10.13
C TYR A 231 105.69 -14.34 10.19
N ASN A 232 105.22 -15.58 10.34
CA ASN A 232 106.08 -16.76 10.35
C ASN A 232 106.77 -17.01 8.99
N ALA A 233 106.08 -16.75 7.88
CA ALA A 233 106.69 -16.80 6.54
C ALA A 233 107.80 -15.75 6.39
N ALA A 234 107.56 -14.51 6.81
CA ALA A 234 108.55 -13.43 6.76
C ALA A 234 109.78 -13.72 7.65
N ILE A 235 109.59 -14.30 8.84
CA ILE A 235 110.70 -14.76 9.69
C ILE A 235 111.52 -15.85 8.99
N ARG A 236 110.85 -16.82 8.37
CA ARG A 236 111.51 -17.90 7.64
C ARG A 236 112.33 -17.35 6.48
N ASP A 237 111.77 -16.44 5.70
CA ASP A 237 112.44 -15.79 4.57
C ASP A 237 113.64 -14.96 5.05
N TYR A 238 113.50 -14.19 6.13
CA TYR A 238 114.61 -13.43 6.73
C TYR A 238 115.73 -14.33 7.25
N SER A 239 115.39 -15.44 7.93
CA SER A 239 116.39 -16.40 8.41
C SER A 239 117.12 -17.11 7.26
N SER A 240 116.46 -17.30 6.12
CA SER A 240 117.08 -17.87 4.92
C SER A 240 118.05 -16.91 4.22
N GLN A 241 117.75 -15.60 4.22
CA GLN A 241 118.58 -14.55 3.60
C GLN A 241 119.80 -14.15 4.45
N THR A 242 119.72 -14.27 5.78
CA THR A 242 120.77 -13.81 6.72
C THR A 242 121.88 -14.81 6.97
N ASN A 243 121.76 -16.06 6.49
CA ASN A 243 122.82 -17.08 6.59
C ASN A 243 124.10 -16.76 5.78
N GLY A 244 124.15 -15.64 5.03
CA GLY A 244 125.28 -15.30 4.16
C GLY A 244 126.07 -14.02 4.45
N SER A 245 125.57 -13.04 5.22
CA SER A 245 126.36 -11.80 5.43
C SER A 245 125.84 -10.94 6.59
N ARG A 246 126.61 -10.85 7.68
CA ARG A 246 126.26 -10.07 8.88
C ARG A 246 127.11 -8.81 8.97
N LYS A 247 126.54 -7.64 8.64
CA LYS A 247 127.06 -6.35 9.13
C LYS A 247 126.32 -6.02 10.43
N ARG A 248 127.04 -6.10 11.56
CA ARG A 248 126.57 -5.66 12.89
C ARG A 248 126.31 -4.15 12.86
N GLN A 249 125.07 -3.74 12.60
CA GLN A 249 124.58 -2.43 13.00
C GLN A 249 124.21 -2.47 14.50
N SER A 250 124.32 -1.32 15.17
CA SER A 250 124.08 -1.11 16.60
C SER A 250 122.83 -1.85 17.11
N SER A 251 123.03 -2.84 17.99
CA SER A 251 121.98 -3.74 18.49
C SER A 251 120.86 -3.01 19.23
N GLN A 252 121.18 -1.89 19.89
CA GLN A 252 120.23 -1.18 20.75
C GLN A 252 119.14 -0.43 19.96
N SER A 253 119.46 0.10 18.77
CA SER A 253 118.46 0.79 17.93
C SER A 253 117.49 -0.19 17.25
N LEU A 254 117.95 -1.41 16.94
CA LEU A 254 117.13 -2.46 16.32
C LEU A 254 116.19 -3.12 17.33
N GLU A 255 116.63 -3.29 18.58
CA GLU A 255 115.79 -3.82 19.66
C GLU A 255 114.62 -2.87 19.97
N SER A 256 114.89 -1.56 20.10
CA SER A 256 113.82 -0.56 20.29
C SER A 256 112.83 -0.51 19.13
N GLN A 257 113.30 -0.67 17.89
CA GLN A 257 112.43 -0.67 16.71
C GLN A 257 111.57 -1.94 16.65
N ARG A 258 112.15 -3.10 17.00
CA ARG A 258 111.42 -4.38 17.09
C ARG A 258 110.35 -4.33 18.19
N ASP A 259 110.66 -3.73 19.33
CA ASP A 259 109.71 -3.62 20.44
C ASP A 259 108.56 -2.65 20.10
N SER A 260 108.84 -1.54 19.38
CA SER A 260 107.80 -0.65 18.82
C SER A 260 106.89 -1.38 17.84
N LEU A 261 107.47 -2.10 16.88
CA LEU A 261 106.71 -2.87 15.88
C LEU A 261 105.86 -3.97 16.54
N ARG A 262 106.35 -4.60 17.61
CA ARG A 262 105.57 -5.58 18.37
C ARG A 262 104.38 -4.93 19.08
N ALA A 263 104.58 -3.77 19.68
CA ALA A 263 103.49 -3.03 20.31
C ALA A 263 102.44 -2.57 19.29
N GLU A 264 102.88 -2.10 18.11
CA GLU A 264 101.98 -1.73 17.00
C GLU A 264 101.20 -2.94 16.48
N LEU A 265 101.81 -4.13 16.40
CA LEU A 265 101.16 -5.36 15.96
C LEU A 265 100.16 -5.87 17.02
N GLU A 266 100.50 -5.78 18.32
CA GLU A 266 99.59 -6.10 19.41
C GLU A 266 98.38 -5.15 19.45
N GLU A 267 98.58 -3.87 19.14
CA GLU A 267 97.48 -2.89 19.01
C GLU A 267 96.59 -3.17 17.79
N LEU A 268 97.20 -3.45 16.63
CA LEU A 268 96.46 -3.84 15.43
C LEU A 268 95.63 -5.12 15.66
N CYS A 269 96.20 -6.10 16.36
CA CYS A 269 95.49 -7.32 16.76
C CYS A 269 94.27 -7.05 17.64
N ARG A 270 94.32 -6.04 18.52
CA ARG A 270 93.14 -5.63 19.31
C ARG A 270 92.10 -4.90 18.47
N GLU A 271 92.54 -4.10 17.51
CA GLU A 271 91.64 -3.36 16.62
C GLU A 271 90.88 -4.30 15.65
N ILE A 272 91.48 -5.43 15.28
CA ILE A 272 90.84 -6.45 14.43
C ILE A 272 89.53 -6.99 15.03
N ASP A 273 89.44 -7.13 16.35
CA ASP A 273 88.20 -7.54 17.02
C ASP A 273 87.08 -6.50 16.82
N GLY A 274 87.42 -5.22 16.97
CA GLY A 274 86.48 -4.10 16.75
C GLY A 274 86.09 -3.93 15.27
N LEU A 275 87.03 -4.17 14.35
CA LEU A 275 86.77 -4.02 12.91
C LEU A 275 85.98 -5.20 12.34
N SER A 276 86.25 -6.42 12.80
CA SER A 276 85.50 -7.62 12.40
C SER A 276 84.06 -7.59 12.92
N THR A 277 83.85 -7.20 14.18
CA THR A 277 82.51 -6.97 14.74
C THR A 277 81.73 -5.94 13.92
N MET A 278 82.33 -4.78 13.65
CA MET A 278 81.69 -3.72 12.87
C MET A 278 81.39 -4.14 11.42
N ALA A 279 82.29 -4.91 10.79
CA ALA A 279 82.10 -5.42 9.43
C ALA A 279 80.95 -6.43 9.36
N VAL A 280 80.89 -7.40 10.30
CA VAL A 280 79.79 -8.38 10.38
C VAL A 280 78.47 -7.71 10.71
N GLU A 281 78.50 -6.71 11.60
CA GLU A 281 77.31 -5.93 11.98
C GLU A 281 76.75 -5.13 10.79
N ALA A 282 77.60 -4.41 10.06
CA ALA A 282 77.20 -3.61 8.91
C ALA A 282 76.75 -4.46 7.72
N GLN A 283 77.42 -5.57 7.42
CA GLN A 283 77.16 -6.36 6.22
C GLN A 283 76.04 -7.38 6.41
N TYR A 284 75.96 -8.03 7.57
CA TYR A 284 75.04 -9.16 7.80
C TYR A 284 73.98 -8.82 8.83
N ARG A 285 74.36 -8.44 10.06
CA ARG A 285 73.40 -8.26 11.17
C ARG A 285 72.33 -7.25 10.82
N THR A 286 72.72 -6.02 10.46
CA THR A 286 71.74 -4.95 10.16
C THR A 286 70.89 -5.23 8.93
N ALA A 287 71.47 -5.87 7.91
CA ALA A 287 70.75 -6.22 6.68
C ALA A 287 69.71 -7.34 6.93
N ILE A 288 70.11 -8.41 7.61
CA ILE A 288 69.24 -9.55 7.92
C ILE A 288 68.16 -9.15 8.91
N SER A 289 68.50 -8.43 10.00
CA SER A 289 67.51 -7.95 10.96
C SER A 289 66.49 -7.01 10.33
N ARG A 290 66.91 -6.11 9.42
CA ARG A 290 65.97 -5.23 8.70
C ARG A 290 65.04 -6.03 7.77
N ALA A 291 65.58 -7.00 7.02
CA ALA A 291 64.79 -7.83 6.13
C ALA A 291 63.79 -8.69 6.91
N LEU A 292 64.21 -9.28 8.04
CA LEU A 292 63.33 -10.05 8.91
C LEU A 292 62.25 -9.17 9.54
N GLN A 293 62.61 -7.99 10.04
CA GLN A 293 61.63 -7.05 10.61
C GLN A 293 60.60 -6.58 9.56
N SER A 294 61.02 -6.39 8.31
CA SER A 294 60.10 -6.11 7.19
C SER A 294 59.17 -7.31 6.95
N ALA A 295 59.71 -8.52 6.88
CA ALA A 295 58.93 -9.74 6.68
C ALA A 295 57.92 -9.98 7.83
N MET A 296 58.32 -9.71 9.08
CA MET A 296 57.44 -9.77 10.24
C MET A 296 56.31 -8.74 10.12
N SER A 297 56.62 -7.49 9.76
CA SER A 297 55.59 -6.46 9.55
C SER A 297 54.64 -6.85 8.41
N ASP A 298 55.14 -7.40 7.31
CA ASP A 298 54.31 -7.84 6.18
C ASP A 298 53.39 -9.00 6.62
N ASN A 299 53.93 -9.97 7.37
CA ASN A 299 53.17 -11.10 7.93
C ASN A 299 52.09 -10.62 8.93
N GLU A 300 52.41 -9.67 9.81
CA GLU A 300 51.43 -9.04 10.71
C GLU A 300 50.29 -8.36 9.95
N THR A 301 50.59 -7.67 8.84
CA THR A 301 49.53 -7.05 8.01
C THR A 301 48.68 -8.09 7.28
N GLU A 302 49.28 -9.16 6.76
CA GLU A 302 48.55 -10.26 6.13
C GLU A 302 47.66 -10.97 7.16
N GLN A 303 48.18 -11.22 8.36
CA GLN A 303 47.45 -11.81 9.48
C GLN A 303 46.27 -10.92 9.89
N ALA A 304 46.47 -9.60 9.99
CA ALA A 304 45.39 -8.66 10.30
C ALA A 304 44.30 -8.69 9.22
N ALA A 305 44.68 -8.74 7.93
CA ALA A 305 43.73 -8.85 6.82
C ALA A 305 42.96 -10.18 6.86
N TRP A 306 43.61 -11.30 7.15
CA TRP A 306 42.95 -12.59 7.31
C TRP A 306 42.03 -12.64 8.54
N ALA A 307 42.42 -11.98 9.64
CA ALA A 307 41.60 -11.86 10.83
C ALA A 307 40.34 -11.00 10.57
N GLU A 308 40.47 -9.90 9.83
CA GLU A 308 39.34 -9.07 9.39
C GLU A 308 38.41 -9.84 8.44
N TYR A 309 38.98 -10.59 7.49
CA TYR A 309 38.22 -11.49 6.62
C TYR A 309 37.46 -12.55 7.43
N MET A 310 38.10 -13.16 8.44
CA MET A 310 37.45 -14.15 9.30
C MET A 310 36.33 -13.52 10.14
N SER A 311 36.58 -12.35 10.72
CA SER A 311 35.58 -11.61 11.51
C SER A 311 34.37 -11.24 10.66
N SER A 312 34.59 -10.68 9.46
CA SER A 312 33.52 -10.32 8.54
C SER A 312 32.75 -11.54 8.02
N ALA A 313 33.43 -12.66 7.73
CA ALA A 313 32.79 -13.90 7.33
C ALA A 313 31.92 -14.49 8.45
N LEU A 314 32.41 -14.49 9.69
CA LEU A 314 31.63 -14.94 10.85
C LEU A 314 30.43 -14.01 11.10
N GLN A 315 30.62 -12.69 11.02
CA GLN A 315 29.52 -11.73 11.13
C GLN A 315 28.46 -11.94 10.05
N TYR A 316 28.90 -12.18 8.81
CA TYR A 316 28.00 -12.51 7.71
C TYR A 316 27.19 -13.78 7.97
N LEU A 317 27.82 -14.83 8.51
CA LEU A 317 27.14 -16.06 8.92
C LEU A 317 26.12 -15.80 10.02
N THR A 318 26.46 -14.99 11.04
CA THR A 318 25.54 -14.62 12.13
C THR A 318 24.32 -13.85 11.63
N VAL A 319 24.53 -12.78 10.86
CA VAL A 319 23.43 -11.95 10.31
C VAL A 319 22.51 -12.79 9.43
N ARG A 320 23.09 -13.69 8.63
CA ARG A 320 22.32 -14.60 7.79
C ARG A 320 21.48 -15.58 8.61
N LEU A 321 22.04 -16.13 9.69
CA LEU A 321 21.32 -17.03 10.59
C LEU A 321 20.18 -16.30 11.32
N GLU A 322 20.41 -15.08 11.79
CA GLU A 322 19.37 -14.23 12.39
C GLU A 322 18.22 -13.97 11.42
N ALA A 323 18.51 -13.62 10.15
CA ALA A 323 17.48 -13.42 9.13
C ALA A 323 16.67 -14.71 8.85
N THR A 324 17.31 -15.89 8.84
CA THR A 324 16.57 -17.15 8.70
C THR A 324 15.71 -17.49 9.89
N ASP A 325 16.14 -17.13 11.09
CA ASP A 325 15.38 -17.34 12.31
C ASP A 325 14.16 -16.39 12.38
N GLU A 326 14.34 -15.12 11.98
CA GLU A 326 13.24 -14.14 11.85
C GLU A 326 12.18 -14.63 10.85
N THR A 327 12.57 -15.03 9.63
CA THR A 327 11.63 -15.56 8.64
C THR A 327 10.92 -16.84 9.11
N SER A 328 11.61 -17.70 9.87
CA SER A 328 11.01 -18.89 10.49
C SER A 328 9.98 -18.54 11.56
N ARG A 329 10.27 -17.53 12.39
CA ARG A 329 9.34 -17.01 13.41
C ARG A 329 8.11 -16.39 12.77
N ASP A 330 8.27 -15.60 11.71
CA ASP A 330 7.17 -14.94 11.01
C ASP A 330 6.20 -15.95 10.40
N ILE A 331 6.72 -16.98 9.71
CA ILE A 331 5.87 -18.02 9.12
C ILE A 331 5.15 -18.82 10.22
N ARG A 332 5.82 -19.08 11.35
CA ARG A 332 5.19 -19.75 12.51
C ARG A 332 4.09 -18.89 13.14
N ALA A 333 4.32 -17.57 13.25
CA ALA A 333 3.34 -16.62 13.76
C ALA A 333 2.14 -16.48 12.80
N GLN A 334 2.37 -16.41 11.50
CA GLN A 334 1.32 -16.40 10.49
C GLN A 334 0.47 -17.67 10.58
N ARG A 335 1.09 -18.84 10.69
CA ARG A 335 0.38 -20.11 10.83
C ARG A 335 -0.44 -20.19 12.11
N SER A 336 0.11 -19.74 13.24
CA SER A 336 -0.63 -19.73 14.51
C SER A 336 -1.81 -18.77 14.45
N ALA A 337 -1.65 -17.58 13.86
CA ALA A 337 -2.72 -16.62 13.64
C ALA A 337 -3.81 -17.15 12.71
N LEU A 338 -3.45 -17.80 11.61
CA LEU A 338 -4.43 -18.44 10.72
C LEU A 338 -5.21 -19.55 11.42
N LYS A 339 -4.54 -20.32 12.29
CA LYS A 339 -5.19 -21.37 13.08
C LYS A 339 -6.17 -20.79 14.11
N THR A 340 -5.83 -19.68 14.77
CA THR A 340 -6.75 -19.02 15.72
C THR A 340 -7.93 -18.38 15.02
N ILE A 341 -7.71 -17.71 13.87
CA ILE A 341 -8.79 -17.17 13.03
C ILE A 341 -9.72 -18.29 12.56
N ASN A 342 -9.18 -19.43 12.12
CA ASN A 342 -9.99 -20.58 11.72
C ASN A 342 -10.83 -21.15 12.86
N ALA A 343 -10.23 -21.29 14.05
CA ALA A 343 -10.97 -21.74 15.23
C ALA A 343 -12.08 -20.77 15.62
N ALA A 344 -11.82 -19.45 15.58
CA ALA A 344 -12.82 -18.43 15.85
C ALA A 344 -13.95 -18.44 14.82
N PHE A 345 -13.61 -18.59 13.53
CA PHE A 345 -14.59 -18.66 12.45
C PHE A 345 -15.49 -19.91 12.57
N GLN A 346 -14.91 -21.07 12.88
CA GLN A 346 -15.68 -22.29 13.13
C GLN A 346 -16.61 -22.16 14.35
N ALA A 347 -16.18 -21.48 15.41
CA ALA A 347 -17.01 -21.20 16.58
C ALA A 347 -18.21 -20.28 16.24
N ILE A 348 -17.99 -19.26 15.41
CA ILE A 348 -19.06 -18.36 14.94
C ILE A 348 -20.07 -19.14 14.08
N GLN A 349 -19.60 -19.97 13.15
CA GLN A 349 -20.49 -20.81 12.34
C GLN A 349 -21.33 -21.77 13.20
N ALA A 350 -20.72 -22.46 14.17
CA ALA A 350 -21.44 -23.38 15.07
C ALA A 350 -22.52 -22.66 15.90
N SER A 351 -22.24 -21.44 16.36
CA SER A 351 -23.23 -20.63 17.10
C SER A 351 -24.43 -20.19 16.25
N SER A 352 -24.24 -20.03 14.93
CA SER A 352 -25.30 -19.65 14.00
C SER A 352 -26.28 -20.80 13.70
N SER A 353 -25.81 -22.05 13.66
CA SER A 353 -26.64 -23.24 13.45
C SER A 353 -27.55 -23.57 14.65
N ASP A 354 -27.10 -23.32 15.88
CA ASP A 354 -27.89 -23.58 17.09
C ASP A 354 -29.11 -22.63 17.20
N SER A 355 -29.03 -21.42 16.64
CA SER A 355 -30.14 -20.46 16.61
C SER A 355 -31.30 -20.89 15.70
N LYS A 356 -31.01 -21.63 14.62
CA LYS A 356 -32.02 -22.16 13.69
C LYS A 356 -32.77 -23.38 14.28
N ALA A 357 -32.09 -24.19 15.09
CA ALA A 357 -32.72 -25.30 15.79
C ALA A 357 -33.69 -24.84 16.90
N ALA A 358 -33.46 -23.67 17.49
CA ALA A 358 -34.31 -23.11 18.53
C ALA A 358 -35.60 -22.44 18.01
N GLN A 359 -35.62 -21.94 16.76
CA GLN A 359 -36.79 -21.23 16.20
C GLN A 359 -37.93 -22.15 15.72
N ASN A 360 -37.69 -23.44 15.50
CA ASN A 360 -38.72 -24.42 15.13
C ASN A 360 -39.44 -25.09 16.31
N ARG A 361 -39.19 -24.66 17.57
CA ARG A 361 -39.76 -25.30 18.77
C ARG A 361 -40.55 -24.33 19.66
N ALA A 362 -41.23 -23.37 19.06
CA ALA A 362 -42.11 -22.44 19.78
C ALA A 362 -43.60 -22.84 19.67
N GLN A 363 -43.96 -24.01 20.22
CA GLN A 363 -45.31 -24.22 20.77
C GLN A 363 -45.23 -25.13 22.01
N SER A 364 -45.82 -24.63 23.11
CA SER A 364 -46.17 -25.28 24.39
C SER A 364 -45.14 -25.32 25.55
N PRO A 365 -45.61 -25.22 26.81
CA PRO A 365 -44.92 -24.50 27.87
C PRO A 365 -44.36 -25.38 29.00
N VAL A 366 -43.38 -24.79 29.71
CA VAL A 366 -43.03 -24.98 31.13
C VAL A 366 -42.79 -26.43 31.58
N LYS A 367 -41.53 -26.73 31.94
CA LYS A 367 -41.22 -27.52 33.14
C LYS A 367 -39.80 -27.24 33.64
N GLN A 368 -39.74 -27.06 34.96
CA GLN A 368 -38.58 -26.76 35.77
C GLN A 368 -37.62 -27.95 35.91
N SER A 369 -36.43 -27.64 36.42
CA SER A 369 -35.59 -28.50 37.27
C SER A 369 -34.66 -29.45 36.51
N GLN A 370 -33.35 -29.25 36.66
CA GLN A 370 -32.54 -29.95 37.67
C GLN A 370 -31.07 -29.54 37.50
N LYS A 371 -30.42 -29.36 38.65
CA LYS A 371 -28.98 -29.14 38.81
C LYS A 371 -28.22 -30.36 38.30
N GLY A 372 -27.14 -30.15 37.55
CA GLY A 372 -26.30 -31.24 37.04
C GLY A 372 -24.85 -30.82 36.85
N LEU A 373 -24.06 -31.08 37.90
CA LEU A 373 -22.66 -31.52 37.93
C LEU A 373 -21.59 -30.85 37.02
N LYS A 374 -20.60 -30.29 37.71
CA LYS A 374 -19.32 -29.77 37.21
C LYS A 374 -18.54 -30.84 36.42
N PRO A 375 -17.88 -30.51 35.30
CA PRO A 375 -16.81 -31.34 34.76
C PRO A 375 -15.46 -30.95 35.38
N LEU A 376 -14.83 -31.93 36.02
CA LEU A 376 -13.40 -31.94 36.37
C LEU A 376 -12.57 -31.72 35.09
N ARG A 377 -11.69 -30.70 35.10
CA ARG A 377 -10.56 -30.64 34.17
C ARG A 377 -9.26 -30.59 34.97
N LEU A 378 -8.72 -31.79 35.14
CA LEU A 378 -7.31 -32.04 35.43
C LEU A 378 -6.50 -31.62 34.19
N VAL A 379 -5.29 -31.09 34.43
CA VAL A 379 -4.22 -30.69 33.47
C VAL A 379 -3.95 -29.19 33.51
N GLN A 380 -3.18 -28.75 34.50
CA GLN A 380 -2.18 -27.68 34.36
C GLN A 380 -1.04 -27.98 35.34
N ALA A 381 -0.05 -28.75 34.86
CA ALA A 381 1.29 -28.74 35.44
C ALA A 381 2.01 -27.52 34.86
N ASN A 382 2.76 -26.81 35.72
CA ASN A 382 3.64 -25.65 35.45
C ASN A 382 3.00 -24.25 35.51
N LEU A 383 2.57 -23.80 36.70
CA LEU A 383 2.68 -22.39 37.10
C LEU A 383 2.94 -22.32 38.61
N SER A 384 4.21 -22.32 38.99
CA SER A 384 4.66 -21.94 40.33
C SER A 384 5.32 -20.57 40.25
N GLU A 385 4.51 -19.51 40.30
CA GLU A 385 4.86 -18.19 40.84
C GLU A 385 3.54 -17.45 41.08
N SER A 386 3.30 -17.01 42.32
CA SER A 386 2.08 -16.30 42.70
C SER A 386 2.14 -14.86 42.16
N HIS A 387 1.91 -14.68 40.86
CA HIS A 387 1.63 -13.36 40.32
C HIS A 387 0.16 -13.02 40.55
N ASP A 388 -0.10 -11.84 41.11
CA ASP A 388 -1.43 -11.26 41.25
C ASP A 388 -2.11 -11.23 39.86
N PRO A 389 -3.29 -11.85 39.68
CA PRO A 389 -3.97 -11.89 38.37
C PRO A 389 -4.17 -10.50 37.74
N VAL A 390 -4.21 -9.45 38.56
CA VAL A 390 -4.32 -8.06 38.10
C VAL A 390 -3.06 -7.60 37.37
N THR A 391 -1.86 -7.96 37.85
CA THR A 391 -0.60 -7.57 37.20
C THR A 391 -0.38 -8.32 35.89
N GLN A 392 -0.86 -9.57 35.79
CA GLN A 392 -0.84 -10.35 34.56
C GLN A 392 -1.78 -9.75 33.48
N LEU A 393 -2.99 -9.33 33.87
CA LEU A 393 -3.92 -8.64 32.98
C LEU A 393 -3.36 -7.30 32.49
N LEU A 394 -2.75 -6.52 33.39
CA LEU A 394 -2.16 -5.23 33.04
C LEU A 394 -0.97 -5.37 32.10
N ARG A 395 -0.17 -6.43 32.25
CA ARG A 395 0.90 -6.75 31.30
C ARG A 395 0.34 -7.18 29.93
N GLN A 396 -0.77 -7.91 29.88
CA GLN A 396 -1.46 -8.21 28.61
C GLN A 396 -2.00 -6.96 27.92
N LEU A 397 -2.34 -5.93 28.69
CA LEU A 397 -2.78 -4.62 28.19
C LEU A 397 -1.62 -3.64 27.94
N ASP A 398 -0.37 -4.11 28.05
CA ASP A 398 0.87 -3.36 27.87
C ASP A 398 0.99 -2.14 28.81
N VAL A 399 0.41 -2.24 30.00
CA VAL A 399 0.48 -1.23 31.06
C VAL A 399 1.61 -1.60 32.02
N LYS A 400 2.68 -0.80 32.02
CA LYS A 400 3.82 -0.97 32.92
C LYS A 400 3.47 -0.47 34.31
N VAL A 401 3.22 -1.40 35.23
CA VAL A 401 3.07 -1.10 36.66
C VAL A 401 4.36 -1.50 37.37
N THR A 402 4.96 -0.55 38.09
CA THR A 402 6.06 -0.83 39.02
C THR A 402 5.48 -1.45 40.29
N ASP A 403 5.99 -2.59 40.73
CA ASP A 403 5.66 -3.18 42.03
C ASP A 403 6.11 -2.22 43.13
N SER A 404 5.18 -1.39 43.59
CA SER A 404 5.37 -0.49 44.71
C SER A 404 4.08 -0.60 45.51
N GLY A 405 4.18 -1.04 46.77
CA GLY A 405 3.03 -1.32 47.66
C GLY A 405 2.13 -0.13 47.98
N ASP A 406 2.31 1.01 47.29
CA ASP A 406 1.51 2.22 47.40
C ASP A 406 0.43 2.27 46.31
N GLY A 407 -0.83 2.03 46.69
CA GLY A 407 -1.98 2.08 45.77
C GLY A 407 -2.22 3.44 45.09
N SER A 408 -1.68 4.53 45.62
CA SER A 408 -1.74 5.87 44.99
C SER A 408 -0.83 5.99 43.76
N GLN A 409 0.34 5.35 43.77
CA GLN A 409 1.26 5.36 42.63
C GLN A 409 0.76 4.42 41.52
N PHE A 410 0.13 3.31 41.90
CA PHE A 410 -0.54 2.38 40.99
C PHE A 410 -1.67 3.05 40.20
N THR A 411 -2.56 3.74 40.90
CA THR A 411 -3.68 4.47 40.28
C THR A 411 -3.21 5.64 39.42
N GLY A 412 -2.13 6.32 39.82
CA GLY A 412 -1.48 7.36 39.01
C GLY A 412 -0.88 6.82 37.69
N SER A 413 -0.18 5.68 37.73
CA SER A 413 0.37 5.02 36.54
C SER A 413 -0.72 4.53 35.59
N LEU A 414 -1.81 3.97 36.14
CA LEU A 414 -2.99 3.58 35.36
C LEU A 414 -3.65 4.77 34.67
N ALA A 415 -3.85 5.88 35.38
CA ALA A 415 -4.43 7.09 34.80
C ALA A 415 -3.55 7.73 33.71
N ALA A 416 -2.23 7.67 33.87
CA ALA A 416 -1.30 8.12 32.85
C ALA A 416 -1.34 7.22 31.61
N SER A 417 -1.38 5.90 31.80
CA SER A 417 -1.47 4.92 30.70
C SER A 417 -2.80 5.02 29.94
N THR A 418 -3.93 5.19 30.63
CA THR A 418 -5.22 5.37 29.96
C THR A 418 -5.27 6.66 29.14
N LYS A 419 -4.66 7.74 29.64
CA LYS A 419 -4.52 9.00 28.91
C LYS A 419 -3.66 8.83 27.64
N ASP A 420 -2.48 8.20 27.75
CA ASP A 420 -1.59 7.93 26.61
C ASP A 420 -2.27 7.04 25.55
N LYS A 421 -3.03 6.01 25.97
CA LYS A 421 -3.81 5.17 25.05
C LYS A 421 -4.94 5.94 24.38
N LEU A 422 -5.59 6.86 25.07
CA LEU A 422 -6.66 7.68 24.50
C LEU A 422 -6.11 8.70 23.49
N GLU A 423 -4.94 9.29 23.76
CA GLU A 423 -4.21 10.15 22.80
C GLU A 423 -3.71 9.36 21.57
N LYS A 424 -3.27 8.12 21.76
CA LYS A 424 -2.93 7.22 20.65
C LYS A 424 -4.16 6.82 19.82
N LEU A 425 -5.30 6.58 20.45
CA LEU A 425 -6.54 6.29 19.74
C LEU A 425 -7.06 7.50 18.96
N SER A 426 -7.03 8.69 19.55
CA SER A 426 -7.45 9.90 18.84
C SER A 426 -6.52 10.22 17.67
N SER A 427 -5.21 10.09 17.83
CA SER A 427 -4.25 10.25 16.73
C SER A 427 -4.47 9.21 15.63
N LEU A 428 -4.63 7.93 15.96
CA LEU A 428 -4.97 6.89 14.98
C LEU A 428 -6.28 7.18 14.24
N ALA A 429 -7.31 7.66 14.94
CA ALA A 429 -8.58 8.05 14.32
C ALA A 429 -8.39 9.22 13.34
N THR A 430 -7.63 10.25 13.71
CA THR A 430 -7.35 11.38 12.79
C THR A 430 -6.51 10.95 11.58
N ILE A 431 -5.55 10.05 11.77
CA ILE A 431 -4.72 9.52 10.69
C ILE A 431 -5.54 8.63 9.75
N SER A 432 -6.42 7.79 10.29
CA SER A 432 -7.29 6.94 9.46
C SER A 432 -8.34 7.75 8.72
N GLU A 433 -8.96 8.75 9.36
CA GLU A 433 -9.90 9.69 8.73
C GLU A 433 -9.22 10.42 7.57
N ARG A 434 -8.03 10.95 7.79
CA ARG A 434 -7.25 11.61 6.74
C ARG A 434 -6.87 10.64 5.62
N GLY A 435 -6.41 9.43 5.96
CA GLY A 435 -6.04 8.42 4.97
C GLY A 435 -7.22 7.99 4.10
N ILE A 436 -8.41 7.83 4.68
CA ILE A 436 -9.63 7.51 3.94
C ILE A 436 -10.05 8.70 3.06
N ALA A 437 -9.97 9.93 3.58
CA ALA A 437 -10.30 11.14 2.82
C ALA A 437 -9.36 11.32 1.61
N ASP A 438 -8.06 11.09 1.79
CA ASP A 438 -7.06 11.18 0.72
C ASP A 438 -7.29 10.10 -0.36
N GLN A 439 -7.59 8.85 0.05
CA GLN A 439 -7.93 7.76 -0.88
C GLN A 439 -9.24 8.02 -1.66
N LEU A 440 -10.25 8.58 -0.99
CA LEU A 440 -11.50 8.97 -1.65
C LEU A 440 -11.29 10.13 -2.63
N ALA A 441 -10.49 11.13 -2.24
CA ALA A 441 -10.16 12.25 -3.12
C ALA A 441 -9.40 11.77 -4.37
N GLN A 442 -8.44 10.85 -4.20
CA GLN A 442 -7.71 10.27 -5.33
C GLN A 442 -8.62 9.45 -6.25
N SER A 443 -9.44 8.54 -5.70
CA SER A 443 -10.33 7.73 -6.54
C SER A 443 -11.41 8.57 -7.24
N LEU A 444 -11.89 9.66 -6.62
CA LEU A 444 -12.80 10.61 -7.27
C LEU A 444 -12.11 11.38 -8.39
N ALA A 445 -10.86 11.82 -8.19
CA ALA A 445 -10.09 12.51 -9.22
C ALA A 445 -9.79 11.61 -10.43
N GLU A 446 -9.47 10.33 -10.18
CA GLU A 446 -9.28 9.32 -11.23
C GLU A 446 -10.60 9.08 -12.00
N ALA A 447 -11.72 8.91 -11.29
CA ALA A 447 -13.04 8.74 -11.92
C ALA A 447 -13.47 9.96 -12.76
N ASP A 448 -13.16 11.18 -12.32
CA ASP A 448 -13.43 12.41 -13.07
C ASP A 448 -12.59 12.48 -14.35
N ALA A 449 -11.30 12.12 -14.27
CA ALA A 449 -10.42 12.04 -15.43
C ALA A 449 -10.89 10.98 -16.45
N ASP A 450 -11.33 9.81 -15.97
CA ASP A 450 -11.89 8.75 -16.82
C ASP A 450 -13.21 9.20 -17.47
N MET A 451 -14.09 9.87 -16.72
CA MET A 451 -15.33 10.44 -17.26
C MET A 451 -15.05 11.49 -18.34
N GLN A 452 -14.07 12.38 -18.13
CA GLN A 452 -13.66 13.36 -19.14
C GLN A 452 -13.10 12.68 -20.39
N THR A 453 -12.35 11.59 -20.22
CA THR A 453 -11.80 10.81 -21.34
C THR A 453 -12.91 10.09 -22.13
N LEU A 454 -13.89 9.51 -21.43
CA LEU A 454 -15.05 8.89 -22.05
C LEU A 454 -15.92 9.92 -22.78
N LEU A 455 -16.15 11.09 -22.18
CA LEU A 455 -16.86 12.18 -22.84
C LEU A 455 -16.10 12.63 -24.10
N ALA A 456 -14.78 12.80 -24.02
CA ALA A 456 -13.96 13.15 -25.18
C ALA A 456 -14.07 12.11 -26.31
N ALA A 457 -14.00 10.81 -25.99
CA ALA A 457 -14.13 9.73 -26.97
C ALA A 457 -15.56 9.62 -27.56
N VAL A 458 -16.60 9.82 -26.75
CA VAL A 458 -18.00 9.79 -27.20
C VAL A 458 -18.30 10.97 -28.13
N PHE A 459 -17.69 12.14 -27.89
CA PHE A 459 -17.90 13.33 -28.70
C PHE A 459 -16.88 13.52 -29.84
N GLU A 460 -15.90 12.63 -29.99
CA GLU A 460 -14.86 12.68 -31.03
C GLU A 460 -15.43 12.65 -32.47
N HIS A 461 -16.62 12.07 -32.65
CA HIS A 461 -17.28 11.92 -33.95
C HIS A 461 -18.64 12.61 -34.05
N SER A 462 -18.96 13.51 -33.11
CA SER A 462 -20.17 14.32 -33.18
C SER A 462 -20.00 15.48 -34.18
N PRO A 463 -20.88 15.65 -35.19
CA PRO A 463 -20.77 16.69 -36.21
C PRO A 463 -21.11 18.11 -35.68
N TYR A 464 -21.47 18.24 -34.40
CA TYR A 464 -21.66 19.53 -33.74
C TYR A 464 -20.52 19.78 -32.75
N GLY A 465 -19.70 20.81 -33.04
CA GLY A 465 -18.42 21.10 -32.36
C GLY A 465 -18.46 21.44 -30.87
N THR A 466 -19.64 21.53 -30.24
CA THR A 466 -19.83 21.46 -28.77
C THR A 466 -21.29 21.16 -28.48
N VAL A 467 -21.64 19.92 -28.10
CA VAL A 467 -22.99 19.63 -27.60
C VAL A 467 -23.01 19.96 -26.10
N ARG A 468 -23.54 21.14 -25.75
CA ARG A 468 -23.91 21.45 -24.36
C ARG A 468 -25.14 20.60 -24.01
N LEU A 469 -24.95 19.56 -23.21
CA LEU A 469 -26.04 18.73 -22.68
C LEU A 469 -26.98 19.51 -21.72
N ALA A 470 -26.52 20.66 -21.24
CA ALA A 470 -27.35 21.58 -20.48
C ALA A 470 -28.04 22.54 -21.45
N ASP A 471 -29.38 22.48 -21.49
CA ASP A 471 -30.22 23.51 -22.08
C ASP A 471 -29.81 24.87 -21.49
N GLN A 472 -29.49 25.85 -22.33
CA GLN A 472 -29.10 27.19 -21.86
C GLN A 472 -30.19 27.79 -20.96
N GLY A 473 -31.47 27.47 -21.21
CA GLY A 473 -32.55 27.88 -20.32
C GLY A 473 -32.48 27.26 -18.91
N ALA A 474 -31.94 26.05 -18.79
CA ALA A 474 -31.76 25.39 -17.50
C ALA A 474 -30.54 25.93 -16.75
N THR A 475 -29.44 26.26 -17.44
CA THR A 475 -28.27 26.89 -16.81
C THR A 475 -28.59 28.29 -16.31
N ASP A 476 -29.28 29.09 -17.13
CA ASP A 476 -29.70 30.44 -16.76
C ASP A 476 -30.71 30.40 -15.61
N GLY A 477 -31.60 29.40 -15.60
CA GLY A 477 -32.54 29.16 -14.50
C GLY A 477 -31.86 28.72 -13.19
N ILE A 478 -30.79 27.95 -13.26
CA ILE A 478 -29.97 27.56 -12.09
C ILE A 478 -29.19 28.76 -11.57
N GLU A 479 -28.61 29.58 -12.45
CA GLU A 479 -27.88 30.79 -12.06
C GLU A 479 -28.81 31.82 -11.41
N ASP A 480 -30.01 32.02 -11.94
CA ASP A 480 -31.05 32.86 -11.32
C ASP A 480 -31.52 32.29 -9.96
N LEU A 481 -31.62 30.96 -9.82
CA LEU A 481 -31.94 30.33 -8.54
C LEU A 481 -30.80 30.50 -7.51
N GLU A 482 -29.56 30.36 -7.93
CA GLU A 482 -28.37 30.58 -7.11
C GLU A 482 -28.31 32.04 -6.64
N GLN A 483 -28.53 32.99 -7.54
CA GLN A 483 -28.59 34.40 -7.20
C GLN A 483 -29.74 34.70 -6.22
N LYS A 484 -30.93 34.12 -6.43
CA LYS A 484 -32.06 34.25 -5.50
C LYS A 484 -31.80 33.63 -4.13
N THR A 485 -31.14 32.47 -4.08
CA THR A 485 -30.80 31.80 -2.81
C THR A 485 -29.69 32.54 -2.06
N GLN A 486 -28.74 33.15 -2.77
CA GLN A 486 -27.73 34.02 -2.17
C GLN A 486 -28.36 35.30 -1.61
N ILE A 487 -29.25 35.95 -2.35
CA ILE A 487 -30.04 37.09 -1.85
C ILE A 487 -30.88 36.68 -0.63
N LEU A 488 -31.48 35.50 -0.64
CA LEU A 488 -32.24 34.97 0.50
C LEU A 488 -31.32 34.69 1.70
N GLY A 489 -30.13 34.13 1.46
CA GLY A 489 -29.11 33.89 2.47
C GLY A 489 -28.60 35.18 3.10
N GLU A 490 -28.37 36.22 2.30
CA GLU A 490 -28.02 37.56 2.79
C GLU A 490 -29.15 38.20 3.60
N LYS A 491 -30.41 38.08 3.13
CA LYS A 491 -31.59 38.52 3.90
C LYS A 491 -31.74 37.76 5.22
N MET A 492 -31.49 36.45 5.23
CA MET A 492 -31.51 35.64 6.45
C MET A 492 -30.36 35.98 7.40
N ARG A 493 -29.18 36.32 6.88
CA ARG A 493 -28.04 36.77 7.69
C ARG A 493 -28.24 38.19 8.25
N GLY A 494 -28.99 39.03 7.53
CA GLY A 494 -29.41 40.36 7.97
C GLY A 494 -30.59 40.37 8.95
N LEU A 495 -31.35 39.26 9.05
CA LEU A 495 -32.38 39.08 10.06
C LEU A 495 -31.73 38.87 11.42
N ASN A 496 -31.87 39.86 12.31
CA ASN A 496 -31.36 39.77 13.67
C ASN A 496 -32.23 38.79 14.49
N VAL A 497 -31.86 37.52 14.45
CA VAL A 497 -32.56 36.40 15.11
C VAL A 497 -32.75 36.65 16.61
N GLU A 498 -31.85 37.40 17.26
CA GLU A 498 -31.97 37.76 18.67
C GLU A 498 -33.06 38.79 18.94
N GLN A 499 -33.27 39.77 18.06
CA GLN A 499 -34.38 40.72 18.20
C GLN A 499 -35.73 40.04 17.99
N ILE A 500 -35.83 39.15 17.00
CA ILE A 500 -37.04 38.37 16.74
C ILE A 500 -37.33 37.42 17.91
N ALA A 501 -36.31 36.73 18.45
CA ALA A 501 -36.46 35.89 19.63
C ALA A 501 -36.88 36.69 20.87
N LYS A 502 -36.36 37.90 21.05
CA LYS A 502 -36.77 38.82 22.14
C LYS A 502 -38.21 39.28 21.98
N GLU A 503 -38.67 39.64 20.78
CA GLU A 503 -40.07 40.00 20.52
C GLU A 503 -41.03 38.83 20.70
N VAL A 504 -40.67 37.63 20.23
CA VAL A 504 -41.48 36.41 20.41
C VAL A 504 -41.59 36.06 21.89
N LYS A 505 -40.49 36.16 22.64
CA LYS A 505 -40.48 35.94 24.10
C LYS A 505 -41.32 36.99 24.83
N LYS A 506 -41.29 38.25 24.39
CA LYS A 506 -42.13 39.32 24.92
C LYS A 506 -43.61 39.08 24.63
N ARG A 507 -43.98 38.64 23.42
CA ARG A 507 -45.35 38.24 23.07
C ARG A 507 -45.83 37.01 23.86
N GLN A 508 -44.98 36.01 24.05
CA GLN A 508 -45.30 34.85 24.88
C GLN A 508 -45.50 35.24 26.35
N GLN A 509 -44.72 36.18 26.89
CA GLN A 509 -44.92 36.69 28.24
C GLN A 509 -46.23 37.48 28.39
N VAL A 510 -46.63 38.24 27.37
CA VAL A 510 -47.93 38.95 27.35
C VAL A 510 -49.10 37.97 27.24
N LEU A 511 -48.97 36.88 26.47
CA LEU A 511 -49.98 35.82 26.35
C LEU A 511 -50.09 34.92 27.59
N LEU A 512 -49.07 34.89 28.45
CA LEU A 512 -49.07 34.15 29.71
C LEU A 512 -49.53 35.00 30.91
N GLN A 513 -49.72 36.30 30.73
CA GLN A 513 -50.16 37.24 31.77
C GLN A 513 -51.55 37.86 31.52
N GLY A 514 -52.20 37.52 30.41
CA GLY A 514 -53.64 37.70 30.19
C GLY A 514 -54.35 36.37 30.30
#